data_AF-A0A369BBM3-F1
#
_entry.id   AF-A0A369BBM3-F1
#
_cell.length_a   1.000
_cell.length_b   1.000
_cell.length_c   1.000
_cell.angle_alpha   90.00
_cell.angle_beta   90.00
_cell.angle_gamma   90.00
#
_symmetry.space_group_name_H-M   'P 1'
#
loop_
_entity.id
_entity.type
_entity.pdbx_description
1 polymer ?
#
loop_
_entity_poly.entity_id
_entity_poly.type
_entity_poly.pdbx_seq_one_letter_code
_entity_poly.pdbx_strand_id
1 'polypeptide(L)'
;MYNYDKRQYIFKQSDGRTVNIFFDEKLGLCHCHLTPKGTWSEAVSISRNLHPLFYADMDSEDCFHILSQSREGNIIYFFLKNLDIKTFTILTSRTSYTYNKHLFLLPLKSAVHLFYVLKHDSSLIFAHQLFTNNVAGYPKVIDYITGDPIPHCIVCDKWENIYAFYRSTDGKYLQLGYKKYLSDRKTWGEFIPVTSLDSHCEYAKVICDTSNVIHMCCQSRPNKQYELVYKQKAPDKNIWSRESVLCTSPHSFDNLSILQVYEKLIIYWVHNDIIYYCLSENNGSIWSKPGRYNFPTGRHLMCIAYKSNVFGDSDSIIAPYIPGNFISGFKLAFYQNNSPAAKNEAEDSLKSLVGDELKVLKENFEGLKKTVRSNSEYSLKIISSQESIEKEIIKLSLRLNLIENELNQLRQLENRLDSFRLELDDLKTEVPLKIAGCYEFKDRIPHIKALMNSSLVNTTESQAEPAEEASGVTLRGKEHEEISD
;
A
#
# COMPACT_ATOMS: atom_id res chain seq x y z
N MET A 1 4.02 2.14 -5.21
CA MET A 1 4.12 0.79 -4.64
C MET A 1 3.09 -0.12 -5.27
N TYR A 2 3.55 -1.22 -5.84
CA TYR A 2 2.74 -2.28 -6.42
C TYR A 2 1.74 -2.83 -5.41
N ASN A 3 0.50 -2.98 -5.84
CA ASN A 3 -0.60 -3.44 -4.99
C ASN A 3 -1.56 -4.30 -5.83
N TYR A 4 -1.76 -5.55 -5.39
CA TYR A 4 -2.64 -6.54 -6.03
C TYR A 4 -4.13 -6.16 -5.97
N ASP A 5 -4.55 -5.43 -4.94
CA ASP A 5 -5.93 -4.99 -4.73
C ASP A 5 -6.28 -3.72 -5.50
N LYS A 6 -5.27 -2.90 -5.86
CA LYS A 6 -5.42 -1.74 -6.76
C LYS A 6 -5.04 -2.06 -8.21
N ARG A 7 -5.31 -3.30 -8.63
CA ARG A 7 -5.06 -3.82 -9.98
C ARG A 7 -5.89 -3.12 -11.07
N GLN A 8 -5.33 -3.06 -12.27
CA GLN A 8 -5.95 -2.56 -13.49
C GLN A 8 -6.34 -3.75 -14.39
N TYR A 9 -7.47 -3.67 -15.10
CA TYR A 9 -7.91 -4.71 -16.05
C TYR A 9 -7.80 -4.20 -17.48
N ILE A 10 -6.72 -4.57 -18.18
CA ILE A 10 -6.45 -4.14 -19.54
C ILE A 10 -6.85 -5.23 -20.53
N PHE A 11 -7.84 -4.92 -21.38
CA PHE A 11 -8.39 -5.84 -22.36
C PHE A 11 -8.20 -5.30 -23.77
N LYS A 12 -7.68 -6.12 -24.68
CA LYS A 12 -7.47 -5.79 -26.09
C LYS A 12 -8.47 -6.57 -26.95
N GLN A 13 -9.49 -5.87 -27.45
CA GLN A 13 -10.61 -6.43 -28.21
C GLN A 13 -10.13 -6.97 -29.57
N SER A 14 -10.91 -7.83 -30.22
CA SER A 14 -10.57 -8.47 -31.51
C SER A 14 -10.29 -7.47 -32.64
N ASP A 15 -10.92 -6.29 -32.60
CA ASP A 15 -10.68 -5.17 -33.52
C ASP A 15 -9.44 -4.31 -33.18
N GLY A 16 -8.70 -4.68 -32.14
CA GLY A 16 -7.48 -4.00 -31.69
C GLY A 16 -7.70 -2.85 -30.71
N ARG A 17 -8.94 -2.42 -30.43
CA ARG A 17 -9.21 -1.42 -29.38
C ARG A 17 -8.77 -1.96 -28.03
N THR A 18 -8.12 -1.11 -27.23
CA THR A 18 -7.72 -1.47 -25.86
C THR A 18 -8.55 -0.68 -24.84
N VAL A 19 -9.13 -1.38 -23.88
CA VAL A 19 -9.93 -0.84 -22.78
C VAL A 19 -9.21 -1.12 -21.46
N ASN A 20 -9.22 -0.16 -20.53
CA ASN A 20 -8.84 -0.37 -19.13
C ASN A 20 -10.08 -0.24 -18.25
N ILE A 21 -10.33 -1.21 -17.39
CA ILE A 21 -11.38 -1.20 -16.36
C ILE A 21 -10.72 -1.12 -14.98
N PHE A 22 -11.13 -0.17 -14.16
CA PHE A 22 -10.47 0.16 -12.89
C PHE A 22 -11.45 0.80 -11.90
N PHE A 23 -11.02 0.97 -10.64
CA PHE A 23 -11.77 1.70 -9.63
C PHE A 23 -11.07 3.03 -9.31
N ASP A 24 -11.84 4.11 -9.26
CA ASP A 24 -11.45 5.44 -8.81
C ASP A 24 -12.25 5.84 -7.56
N GLU A 25 -11.62 6.52 -6.61
CA GLU A 25 -12.24 6.83 -5.30
C GLU A 25 -13.37 7.88 -5.39
N LYS A 26 -13.51 8.61 -6.52
CA LYS A 26 -14.55 9.63 -6.75
C LYS A 26 -15.61 9.17 -7.76
N LEU A 27 -15.19 8.45 -8.80
CA LEU A 27 -16.05 7.99 -9.90
C LEU A 27 -16.51 6.54 -9.73
N GLY A 28 -15.93 5.77 -8.80
CA GLY A 28 -16.24 4.38 -8.56
C GLY A 28 -15.65 3.45 -9.62
N LEU A 29 -16.39 2.42 -10.01
CA LEU A 29 -16.01 1.51 -11.09
C LEU A 29 -16.09 2.26 -12.43
N CYS A 30 -14.99 2.29 -13.17
CA CYS A 30 -14.81 3.09 -14.39
C CYS A 30 -14.20 2.26 -15.52
N HIS A 31 -14.35 2.76 -16.75
CA HIS A 31 -13.51 2.35 -17.88
C HIS A 31 -12.97 3.55 -18.67
N CYS A 32 -11.86 3.36 -19.35
CA CYS A 32 -11.34 4.26 -20.38
C CYS A 32 -10.78 3.45 -21.56
N HIS A 33 -10.56 4.08 -22.71
CA HIS A 33 -10.00 3.43 -23.89
C HIS A 33 -8.66 4.05 -24.29
N LEU A 34 -7.76 3.24 -24.85
CA LEU A 34 -6.50 3.73 -25.42
C LEU A 34 -6.78 4.32 -26.80
N THR A 35 -6.44 5.58 -27.00
CA THR A 35 -6.57 6.25 -28.30
C THR A 35 -5.42 5.87 -29.24
N PRO A 36 -5.58 6.03 -30.58
CA PRO A 36 -4.50 5.81 -31.54
C PRO A 36 -3.25 6.68 -31.35
N LYS A 37 -3.27 7.68 -30.45
CA LYS A 37 -2.12 8.52 -30.09
C LYS A 37 -1.31 7.98 -28.91
N GLY A 38 -1.63 6.78 -28.40
CA GLY A 38 -0.97 6.22 -27.22
C GLY A 38 -1.36 6.90 -25.90
N THR A 39 -2.45 7.66 -25.87
CA THR A 39 -3.00 8.28 -24.66
C THR A 39 -4.35 7.68 -24.29
N TRP A 40 -4.62 7.48 -23.01
CA TRP A 40 -5.94 7.04 -22.52
C TRP A 40 -6.98 8.16 -22.65
N SER A 41 -8.24 7.77 -22.87
CA SER A 41 -9.40 8.66 -22.81
C SER A 41 -9.67 9.13 -21.38
N GLU A 42 -10.59 10.08 -21.24
CA GLU A 42 -11.26 10.33 -19.95
C GLU A 42 -11.96 9.07 -19.42
N ALA A 43 -12.17 9.05 -18.10
CA ALA A 43 -12.75 7.93 -17.38
C ALA A 43 -14.29 8.00 -17.35
N VAL A 44 -14.96 6.98 -17.87
CA VAL A 44 -16.42 6.86 -17.88
C VAL A 44 -16.86 5.97 -16.72
N SER A 45 -17.72 6.49 -15.85
CA SER A 45 -18.19 5.81 -14.65
C SER A 45 -19.27 4.76 -14.99
N ILE A 46 -18.97 3.49 -14.74
CA ILE A 46 -19.91 2.35 -14.85
C ILE A 46 -20.87 2.37 -13.64
N SER A 47 -20.34 2.53 -12.42
CA SER A 47 -21.15 2.69 -11.21
C SER A 47 -20.34 3.24 -10.03
N ARG A 48 -20.92 4.24 -9.34
CA ARG A 48 -20.26 4.98 -8.25
C ARG A 48 -20.34 4.27 -6.90
N ASN A 49 -21.47 3.65 -6.59
CA ASN A 49 -21.80 3.17 -5.24
C ASN A 49 -21.35 1.72 -4.99
N LEU A 50 -20.10 1.42 -5.35
CA LEU A 50 -19.50 0.09 -5.23
C LEU A 50 -18.34 0.06 -4.21
N HIS A 51 -17.98 -1.14 -3.79
CA HIS A 51 -16.77 -1.44 -3.05
C HIS A 51 -15.55 -1.45 -3.99
N PRO A 52 -14.36 -0.96 -3.57
CA PRO A 52 -13.19 -0.87 -4.45
C PRO A 52 -12.68 -2.20 -5.02
N LEU A 53 -12.91 -3.31 -4.31
CA LEU A 53 -12.50 -4.64 -4.77
C LEU A 53 -13.57 -5.25 -5.68
N PHE A 54 -13.20 -5.43 -6.95
CA PHE A 54 -13.98 -6.11 -7.97
C PHE A 54 -13.12 -7.11 -8.74
N TYR A 55 -13.73 -7.85 -9.66
CA TYR A 55 -13.04 -8.66 -10.67
C TYR A 55 -13.70 -8.48 -12.03
N ALA A 56 -12.90 -8.38 -13.10
CA ALA A 56 -13.40 -8.32 -14.47
C ALA A 56 -12.72 -9.36 -15.37
N ASP A 57 -13.42 -9.79 -16.41
CA ASP A 57 -12.86 -10.56 -17.53
C ASP A 57 -13.56 -10.17 -18.84
N MET A 58 -12.97 -10.52 -19.99
CA MET A 58 -13.54 -10.34 -21.32
C MET A 58 -13.84 -11.72 -21.95
N ASP A 59 -15.02 -11.93 -22.53
CA ASP A 59 -15.32 -13.16 -23.28
C ASP A 59 -14.75 -13.13 -24.72
N SER A 60 -14.97 -14.19 -25.49
CA SER A 60 -14.53 -14.28 -26.90
C SER A 60 -15.40 -13.47 -27.89
N GLU A 61 -16.42 -12.75 -27.43
CA GLU A 61 -17.25 -11.83 -28.23
C GLU A 61 -16.97 -10.34 -27.90
N ASP A 62 -15.80 -10.06 -27.31
CA ASP A 62 -15.39 -8.74 -26.81
C ASP A 62 -16.35 -8.11 -25.78
N CYS A 63 -17.14 -8.93 -25.07
CA CYS A 63 -18.01 -8.48 -23.98
C CYS A 63 -17.24 -8.44 -22.67
N PHE A 64 -17.48 -7.42 -21.85
CA PHE A 64 -16.87 -7.33 -20.52
C PHE A 64 -17.83 -7.81 -19.44
N HIS A 65 -17.31 -8.68 -18.59
CA HIS A 65 -18.00 -9.28 -17.45
C HIS A 65 -17.35 -8.73 -16.19
N ILE A 66 -18.13 -8.17 -15.26
CA ILE A 66 -17.58 -7.60 -14.02
C ILE A 66 -18.39 -8.10 -12.82
N LEU A 67 -17.72 -8.61 -11.79
CA LEU A 67 -18.30 -9.00 -10.51
C LEU A 67 -17.78 -8.06 -9.42
N SER A 68 -18.68 -7.37 -8.72
CA SER A 68 -18.38 -6.37 -7.69
C SER A 68 -19.29 -6.52 -6.47
N GLN A 69 -19.04 -5.73 -5.42
CA GLN A 69 -19.87 -5.65 -4.23
C GLN A 69 -20.47 -4.26 -4.08
N SER A 70 -21.76 -4.16 -3.73
CA SER A 70 -22.41 -2.89 -3.39
C SER A 70 -22.01 -2.39 -1.99
N ARG A 71 -22.36 -1.15 -1.64
CA ARG A 71 -22.09 -0.59 -0.30
C ARG A 71 -22.92 -1.25 0.81
N GLU A 72 -24.05 -1.86 0.47
CA GLU A 72 -24.89 -2.69 1.37
C GLU A 72 -24.41 -4.15 1.40
N GLY A 73 -23.31 -4.46 0.71
CA GLY A 73 -22.67 -5.77 0.70
C GLY A 73 -23.19 -6.76 -0.34
N ASN A 74 -24.17 -6.40 -1.17
CA ASN A 74 -24.75 -7.26 -2.22
C ASN A 74 -23.68 -7.63 -3.26
N ILE A 75 -23.74 -8.84 -3.83
CA ILE A 75 -22.92 -9.20 -4.99
C ILE A 75 -23.66 -8.77 -6.25
N ILE A 76 -23.01 -7.93 -7.06
CA ILE A 76 -23.55 -7.38 -8.31
C ILE A 76 -22.66 -7.82 -9.48
N TYR A 77 -23.31 -8.25 -10.56
CA TYR A 77 -22.68 -8.55 -11.83
C TYR A 77 -23.09 -7.52 -12.88
N PHE A 78 -22.11 -7.07 -13.66
CA PHE A 78 -22.30 -6.20 -14.81
C PHE A 78 -21.87 -6.94 -16.08
N PHE A 79 -22.66 -6.77 -17.14
CA PHE A 79 -22.34 -7.20 -18.50
C PHE A 79 -22.32 -5.98 -19.41
N LEU A 80 -21.21 -5.74 -20.10
CA LEU A 80 -21.02 -4.59 -20.98
C LEU A 80 -20.72 -5.05 -22.41
N LYS A 81 -21.50 -4.55 -23.38
CA LYS A 81 -21.29 -4.82 -24.82
C LYS A 81 -21.66 -3.59 -25.63
N ASN A 82 -20.74 -3.06 -26.44
CA ASN A 82 -20.98 -1.92 -27.35
C ASN A 82 -21.69 -0.71 -26.70
N LEU A 83 -21.21 -0.29 -25.52
CA LEU A 83 -21.78 0.76 -24.64
C LEU A 83 -23.05 0.40 -23.86
N ASP A 84 -23.78 -0.68 -24.20
CA ASP A 84 -24.86 -1.18 -23.35
C ASP A 84 -24.28 -1.74 -22.05
N ILE A 85 -24.84 -1.33 -20.90
CA ILE A 85 -24.50 -1.82 -19.56
C ILE A 85 -25.74 -2.50 -18.96
N LYS A 86 -25.64 -3.78 -18.63
CA LYS A 86 -26.70 -4.55 -17.96
C LYS A 86 -26.23 -4.98 -16.56
N THR A 87 -27.05 -4.73 -15.55
CA THR A 87 -26.70 -4.91 -14.13
C THR A 87 -27.63 -5.91 -13.47
N PHE A 88 -27.07 -6.87 -12.74
CA PHE A 88 -27.81 -7.96 -12.11
C PHE A 88 -27.36 -8.17 -10.66
N THR A 89 -28.31 -8.25 -9.72
CA THR A 89 -28.03 -8.69 -8.35
C THR A 89 -27.88 -10.22 -8.35
N ILE A 90 -26.67 -10.69 -8.04
CA ILE A 90 -26.29 -12.11 -8.03
C ILE A 90 -26.63 -12.76 -6.68
N LEU A 91 -26.37 -12.03 -5.59
CA LEU A 91 -26.67 -12.48 -4.24
C LEU A 91 -26.91 -11.27 -3.32
N THR A 92 -28.13 -11.13 -2.82
CA THR A 92 -28.49 -10.13 -1.81
C THR A 92 -27.83 -10.44 -0.49
N SER A 93 -27.23 -9.44 0.16
CA SER A 93 -26.62 -9.57 1.48
C SER A 93 -27.70 -9.59 2.57
N ARG A 94 -27.52 -10.44 3.59
CA ARG A 94 -28.34 -10.40 4.83
C ARG A 94 -27.83 -9.35 5.83
N THR A 95 -26.68 -8.73 5.56
CA THR A 95 -25.96 -7.84 6.48
C THR A 95 -25.32 -6.70 5.70
N SER A 96 -25.47 -5.47 6.17
CA SER A 96 -25.06 -4.25 5.46
C SER A 96 -23.55 -3.97 5.40
N TYR A 97 -22.70 -4.83 5.97
CA TYR A 97 -21.24 -4.61 5.99
C TYR A 97 -20.52 -5.16 4.74
N THR A 98 -19.58 -4.38 4.22
CA THR A 98 -18.68 -4.79 3.12
C THR A 98 -17.43 -5.50 3.64
N TYR A 99 -16.84 -6.36 2.83
CA TYR A 99 -15.56 -7.03 3.10
C TYR A 99 -14.99 -7.61 1.80
N ASN A 100 -13.71 -7.99 1.77
CA ASN A 100 -13.17 -8.72 0.63
C ASN A 100 -13.88 -10.07 0.48
N LYS A 101 -14.80 -10.16 -0.50
CA LYS A 101 -15.48 -11.41 -0.89
C LYS A 101 -14.65 -12.26 -1.84
N HIS A 102 -13.40 -11.87 -2.12
CA HIS A 102 -12.47 -12.54 -3.06
C HIS A 102 -13.19 -12.91 -4.36
N LEU A 103 -13.81 -11.90 -4.99
CA LEU A 103 -14.62 -12.08 -6.18
C LEU A 103 -13.76 -12.57 -7.35
N PHE A 104 -14.27 -13.57 -8.07
CA PHE A 104 -13.68 -14.08 -9.30
C PHE A 104 -14.81 -14.51 -10.24
N LEU A 105 -14.60 -14.40 -11.56
CA LEU A 105 -15.55 -14.89 -12.55
C LEU A 105 -14.81 -15.50 -13.75
N LEU A 106 -15.48 -16.44 -14.42
CA LEU A 106 -15.00 -17.07 -15.64
C LEU A 106 -16.15 -17.11 -16.67
N PRO A 107 -16.09 -16.36 -17.78
CA PRO A 107 -17.08 -16.42 -18.84
C PRO A 107 -16.77 -17.59 -19.76
N LEU A 108 -17.69 -18.56 -19.84
CA LEU A 108 -17.63 -19.72 -20.74
C LEU A 108 -18.81 -19.68 -21.71
N LYS A 109 -18.74 -20.41 -22.82
CA LYS A 109 -19.64 -20.29 -23.98
C LYS A 109 -21.14 -20.45 -23.68
N SER A 110 -21.48 -21.08 -22.55
CA SER A 110 -22.86 -21.36 -22.14
C SER A 110 -23.28 -20.71 -20.81
N ALA A 111 -22.33 -20.17 -20.05
CA ALA A 111 -22.55 -19.69 -18.69
C ALA A 111 -21.39 -18.82 -18.20
N VAL A 112 -21.69 -17.80 -17.38
CA VAL A 112 -20.67 -17.15 -16.56
C VAL A 112 -20.62 -17.87 -15.21
N HIS A 113 -19.46 -18.42 -14.87
CA HIS A 113 -19.23 -19.07 -13.58
C HIS A 113 -18.73 -18.01 -12.59
N LEU A 114 -19.49 -17.79 -11.52
CA LEU A 114 -19.22 -16.78 -10.50
C LEU A 114 -18.69 -17.46 -9.23
N PHE A 115 -17.65 -16.88 -8.66
CA PHE A 115 -16.93 -17.43 -7.51
C PHE A 115 -16.71 -16.34 -6.47
N TYR A 116 -16.90 -16.69 -5.21
CA TYR A 116 -16.74 -15.76 -4.08
C TYR A 116 -16.66 -16.50 -2.75
N VAL A 117 -16.20 -15.78 -1.73
CA VAL A 117 -16.09 -16.25 -0.34
C VAL A 117 -17.12 -15.49 0.51
N LEU A 118 -17.94 -16.24 1.26
CA LEU A 118 -18.92 -15.70 2.20
C LEU A 118 -18.48 -15.98 3.64
N LYS A 119 -18.61 -14.96 4.51
CA LYS A 119 -18.55 -15.12 5.96
C LYS A 119 -19.89 -15.64 6.49
N HIS A 120 -19.86 -16.73 7.25
CA HIS A 120 -21.01 -17.25 8.01
C HIS A 120 -20.51 -17.68 9.38
N ASP A 121 -20.97 -17.02 10.44
CA ASP A 121 -20.47 -17.16 11.80
C ASP A 121 -18.93 -17.02 11.85
N SER A 122 -18.22 -18.02 12.37
CA SER A 122 -16.74 -18.11 12.39
C SER A 122 -16.13 -18.68 11.10
N SER A 123 -16.94 -19.10 10.13
CA SER A 123 -16.52 -19.88 8.96
C SER A 123 -16.49 -19.07 7.67
N LEU A 124 -15.60 -19.47 6.75
CA LEU A 124 -15.52 -18.93 5.39
C LEU A 124 -15.97 -20.00 4.40
N ILE A 125 -17.04 -19.72 3.70
CA ILE A 125 -17.67 -20.59 2.71
C ILE A 125 -17.18 -20.18 1.32
N PHE A 126 -16.48 -21.06 0.63
CA PHE A 126 -16.16 -20.88 -0.79
C PHE A 126 -17.35 -21.33 -1.63
N ALA A 127 -17.89 -20.42 -2.44
CA ALA A 127 -19.12 -20.66 -3.19
C ALA A 127 -18.93 -20.50 -4.70
N HIS A 128 -19.68 -21.30 -5.46
CA HIS A 128 -19.81 -21.26 -6.91
C HIS A 128 -21.28 -21.03 -7.29
N GLN A 129 -21.54 -20.13 -8.22
CA GLN A 129 -22.87 -19.83 -8.74
C GLN A 129 -22.81 -19.72 -10.27
N LEU A 130 -23.79 -20.30 -10.97
CA LEU A 130 -23.91 -20.17 -12.41
C LEU A 130 -24.81 -18.99 -12.75
N PHE A 131 -24.40 -18.18 -13.73
CA PHE A 131 -25.23 -17.15 -14.35
C PHE A 131 -25.47 -17.51 -15.82
N THR A 132 -26.73 -17.70 -16.19
CA THR A 132 -27.15 -18.23 -17.49
C THR A 132 -28.45 -17.56 -17.93
N ASN A 133 -28.59 -17.19 -19.20
CA ASN A 133 -29.81 -16.59 -19.76
C ASN A 133 -30.31 -15.36 -18.96
N ASN A 134 -29.39 -14.53 -18.49
CA ASN A 134 -29.63 -13.37 -17.62
C ASN A 134 -30.17 -13.69 -16.20
N VAL A 135 -30.16 -14.95 -15.79
CA VAL A 135 -30.63 -15.41 -14.47
C VAL A 135 -29.47 -16.01 -13.67
N ALA A 136 -29.36 -15.61 -12.40
CA ALA A 136 -28.46 -16.24 -11.44
C ALA A 136 -29.10 -17.51 -10.86
N GLY A 137 -28.46 -18.66 -11.00
CA GLY A 137 -28.85 -19.89 -10.32
C GLY A 137 -28.56 -19.84 -8.82
N TYR A 138 -28.91 -20.90 -8.08
CA TYR A 138 -28.60 -20.98 -6.65
C TYR A 138 -27.10 -21.14 -6.39
N PRO A 139 -26.55 -20.51 -5.33
CA PRO A 139 -25.16 -20.73 -4.91
C PRO A 139 -24.96 -22.15 -4.39
N LYS A 140 -23.88 -22.80 -4.83
CA LYS A 140 -23.41 -24.08 -4.32
C LYS A 140 -22.15 -23.86 -3.48
N VAL A 141 -22.06 -24.52 -2.33
CA VAL A 141 -20.81 -24.59 -1.56
C VAL A 141 -19.81 -25.47 -2.33
N ILE A 142 -18.59 -24.97 -2.54
CA ILE A 142 -17.45 -25.78 -2.97
C ILE A 142 -16.83 -26.43 -1.73
N ASP A 143 -16.50 -25.62 -0.72
CA ASP A 143 -15.88 -26.05 0.52
C ASP A 143 -15.89 -24.95 1.61
N TYR A 144 -15.37 -25.30 2.78
CA TYR A 144 -14.95 -24.36 3.82
C TYR A 144 -13.44 -24.10 3.71
N ILE A 145 -13.00 -22.85 3.87
CA ILE A 145 -11.61 -22.42 3.56
C ILE A 145 -10.99 -21.56 4.66
N THR A 146 -9.67 -21.37 4.59
CA THR A 146 -8.92 -20.48 5.48
C THR A 146 -9.01 -19.00 5.09
N GLY A 147 -8.79 -18.11 6.07
CA GLY A 147 -8.84 -16.65 5.92
C GLY A 147 -7.59 -16.04 5.31
N ASP A 148 -6.99 -16.70 4.33
CA ASP A 148 -5.79 -16.23 3.65
C ASP A 148 -6.07 -15.00 2.76
N PRO A 149 -5.11 -14.09 2.56
CA PRO A 149 -5.32 -12.90 1.71
C PRO A 149 -5.69 -13.23 0.26
N ILE A 150 -5.22 -14.39 -0.24
CA ILE A 150 -5.54 -14.95 -1.55
C ILE A 150 -5.95 -16.41 -1.33
N PRO A 151 -7.21 -16.67 -0.93
CA PRO A 151 -7.61 -17.96 -0.36
C PRO A 151 -7.98 -19.00 -1.42
N HIS A 152 -8.12 -18.59 -2.69
CA HIS A 152 -8.29 -19.49 -3.82
C HIS A 152 -7.62 -18.96 -5.10
N CYS A 153 -7.36 -19.87 -6.04
CA CYS A 153 -6.99 -19.59 -7.42
C CYS A 153 -7.79 -20.51 -8.35
N ILE A 154 -8.27 -20.00 -9.48
CA ILE A 154 -9.19 -20.72 -10.37
C ILE A 154 -8.63 -20.71 -11.79
N VAL A 155 -8.56 -21.88 -12.42
CA VAL A 155 -8.17 -22.06 -13.83
C VAL A 155 -9.12 -23.00 -14.56
N CYS A 156 -9.14 -22.92 -15.88
CA CYS A 156 -9.96 -23.77 -16.75
C CYS A 156 -9.07 -24.64 -17.66
N ASP A 157 -9.52 -25.85 -17.99
CA ASP A 157 -8.93 -26.65 -19.08
C ASP A 157 -9.69 -26.46 -20.40
N LYS A 158 -9.09 -26.87 -21.53
CA LYS A 158 -9.65 -26.68 -22.89
C LYS A 158 -10.98 -27.42 -23.14
N TRP A 159 -11.38 -28.29 -22.22
CA TRP A 159 -12.67 -28.98 -22.21
C TRP A 159 -13.68 -28.29 -21.28
N GLU A 160 -13.43 -27.01 -20.94
CA GLU A 160 -14.26 -26.16 -20.09
C GLU A 160 -14.41 -26.67 -18.64
N ASN A 161 -13.58 -27.62 -18.18
CA ASN A 161 -13.58 -28.02 -16.77
C ASN A 161 -12.83 -27.00 -15.92
N ILE A 162 -13.31 -26.75 -14.70
CA ILE A 162 -12.73 -25.74 -13.81
C ILE A 162 -12.01 -26.40 -12.65
N TYR A 163 -10.81 -25.92 -12.33
CA TYR A 163 -10.01 -26.36 -11.19
C TYR A 163 -9.96 -25.21 -10.20
N ALA A 164 -10.61 -25.38 -9.06
CA ALA A 164 -10.60 -24.41 -7.97
C ALA A 164 -9.57 -24.88 -6.93
N PHE A 165 -8.43 -24.21 -6.89
CA PHE A 165 -7.34 -24.44 -5.94
C PHE A 165 -7.54 -23.60 -4.69
N TYR A 166 -7.38 -24.20 -3.51
CA TYR A 166 -7.54 -23.54 -2.20
C TYR A 166 -6.87 -24.39 -1.10
N ARG A 167 -6.74 -23.81 0.09
CA ARG A 167 -6.32 -24.54 1.30
C ARG A 167 -7.55 -25.04 2.05
N SER A 168 -7.53 -26.32 2.43
CA SER A 168 -8.56 -26.96 3.24
C SER A 168 -7.94 -27.69 4.42
N THR A 169 -8.72 -27.88 5.49
CA THR A 169 -8.29 -28.62 6.68
C THR A 169 -9.00 -29.97 6.75
N ASP A 170 -8.24 -31.05 6.96
CA ASP A 170 -8.79 -32.38 7.27
C ASP A 170 -9.16 -32.52 8.77
N GLY A 171 -9.04 -31.43 9.53
CA GLY A 171 -9.18 -31.39 10.99
C GLY A 171 -7.85 -31.47 11.74
N LYS A 172 -6.74 -31.82 11.07
CA LYS A 172 -5.39 -31.97 11.66
C LYS A 172 -4.30 -31.25 10.86
N TYR A 173 -4.42 -31.21 9.53
CA TYR A 173 -3.46 -30.68 8.58
C TYR A 173 -4.14 -29.68 7.63
N LEU A 174 -3.45 -28.58 7.33
CA LEU A 174 -3.93 -27.53 6.41
C LEU A 174 -3.25 -27.69 5.04
N GLN A 175 -3.88 -28.46 4.17
CA GLN A 175 -3.31 -28.84 2.87
C GLN A 175 -3.73 -27.89 1.74
N LEU A 176 -2.81 -27.63 0.81
CA LEU A 176 -3.13 -27.02 -0.48
C LEU A 176 -3.60 -28.12 -1.45
N GLY A 177 -4.80 -27.94 -2.01
CA GLY A 177 -5.40 -28.88 -2.96
C GLY A 177 -6.33 -28.19 -3.94
N TYR A 178 -7.15 -28.98 -4.65
CA TYR A 178 -8.19 -28.47 -5.55
C TYR A 178 -9.41 -29.38 -5.60
N LYS A 179 -10.56 -28.80 -5.97
CA LYS A 179 -11.70 -29.55 -6.54
C LYS A 179 -11.78 -29.31 -8.05
N LYS A 180 -12.18 -30.33 -8.81
CA LYS A 180 -12.48 -30.22 -10.25
C LYS A 180 -13.99 -30.15 -10.46
N TYR A 181 -14.47 -29.13 -11.18
CA TYR A 181 -15.81 -29.07 -11.74
C TYR A 181 -15.81 -29.77 -13.10
N LEU A 182 -16.65 -30.80 -13.23
CA LEU A 182 -16.86 -31.55 -14.46
C LEU A 182 -18.01 -30.89 -15.24
N SER A 183 -17.70 -30.23 -16.36
CA SER A 183 -18.67 -29.39 -17.08
C SER A 183 -19.68 -30.19 -17.92
N ASP A 184 -19.36 -31.43 -18.27
CA ASP A 184 -20.30 -32.42 -18.81
C ASP A 184 -21.43 -32.76 -17.81
N ARG A 185 -21.07 -32.93 -16.53
CA ARG A 185 -21.97 -33.36 -15.44
C ARG A 185 -22.55 -32.22 -14.63
N LYS A 186 -21.94 -31.03 -14.69
CA LYS A 186 -22.26 -29.83 -13.90
C LYS A 186 -22.11 -30.02 -12.39
N THR A 187 -21.12 -30.83 -12.01
CA THR A 187 -20.82 -31.27 -10.63
C THR A 187 -19.36 -30.99 -10.25
N TRP A 188 -19.12 -30.57 -9.01
CA TRP A 188 -17.80 -30.66 -8.38
C TRP A 188 -17.50 -32.10 -7.97
N GLY A 189 -16.27 -32.54 -8.16
CA GLY A 189 -15.72 -33.75 -7.56
C GLY A 189 -15.05 -33.49 -6.21
N GLU A 190 -14.47 -34.54 -5.63
CA GLU A 190 -13.79 -34.49 -4.34
C GLU A 190 -12.53 -33.61 -4.31
N PHE A 191 -12.11 -33.22 -3.10
CA PHE A 191 -10.86 -32.50 -2.89
C PHE A 191 -9.65 -33.41 -3.12
N ILE A 192 -8.73 -32.95 -3.96
CA ILE A 192 -7.48 -33.64 -4.29
C ILE A 192 -6.33 -32.81 -3.71
N PRO A 193 -5.62 -33.28 -2.66
CA PRO A 193 -4.45 -32.58 -2.16
C PRO A 193 -3.32 -32.59 -3.19
N VAL A 194 -2.61 -31.48 -3.28
CA VAL A 194 -1.46 -31.29 -4.20
C VAL A 194 -0.14 -31.39 -3.44
N THR A 195 -0.14 -31.01 -2.18
CA THR A 195 1.04 -30.95 -1.31
C THR A 195 1.00 -32.07 -0.25
N SER A 196 2.06 -32.24 0.54
CA SER A 196 2.07 -33.24 1.62
C SER A 196 1.19 -32.81 2.81
N LEU A 197 1.09 -33.63 3.85
CA LEU A 197 0.32 -33.31 5.06
C LEU A 197 1.00 -32.20 5.89
N ASP A 198 2.33 -32.23 5.98
CA ASP A 198 3.12 -31.29 6.80
C ASP A 198 3.58 -30.03 6.03
N SER A 199 3.35 -29.95 4.72
CA SER A 199 3.77 -28.81 3.88
C SER A 199 2.89 -27.58 4.11
N HIS A 200 3.47 -26.53 4.68
CA HIS A 200 2.80 -25.25 4.91
C HIS A 200 2.82 -24.39 3.64
N CYS A 201 2.02 -24.77 2.65
CA CYS A 201 1.96 -24.10 1.35
C CYS A 201 0.85 -23.04 1.27
N GLU A 202 1.21 -21.85 0.77
CA GLU A 202 0.44 -20.60 0.81
C GLU A 202 0.53 -19.85 -0.53
N TYR A 203 -0.36 -18.89 -0.76
CA TYR A 203 -0.38 -18.04 -1.96
C TYR A 203 -0.26 -18.80 -3.29
N ALA A 204 -1.05 -19.87 -3.45
CA ALA A 204 -1.07 -20.66 -4.68
C ALA A 204 -1.47 -19.78 -5.88
N LYS A 205 -0.64 -19.79 -6.92
CA LYS A 205 -0.90 -19.15 -8.22
C LYS A 205 -0.78 -20.20 -9.31
N VAL A 206 -1.77 -20.22 -10.20
CA VAL A 206 -1.96 -21.30 -11.17
C VAL A 206 -2.27 -20.72 -12.54
N ILE A 207 -1.72 -21.34 -13.58
CA ILE A 207 -2.18 -21.21 -14.98
C ILE A 207 -2.39 -22.60 -15.59
N CYS A 208 -3.20 -22.66 -16.64
CA CYS A 208 -3.24 -23.79 -17.56
C CYS A 208 -2.57 -23.32 -18.86
N ASP A 209 -1.59 -24.04 -19.38
CA ASP A 209 -0.90 -23.67 -20.63
C ASP A 209 -1.73 -24.06 -21.87
N THR A 210 -1.28 -23.61 -23.05
CA THR A 210 -1.90 -23.98 -24.34
C THR A 210 -1.84 -25.49 -24.64
N SER A 211 -0.95 -26.23 -23.98
CA SER A 211 -0.86 -27.71 -24.06
C SER A 211 -1.77 -28.43 -23.06
N ASN A 212 -2.51 -27.70 -22.21
CA ASN A 212 -3.37 -28.19 -21.13
C ASN A 212 -2.60 -28.80 -19.92
N VAL A 213 -1.34 -28.45 -19.74
CA VAL A 213 -0.57 -28.66 -18.52
C VAL A 213 -1.00 -27.59 -17.50
N ILE A 214 -1.26 -28.00 -16.25
CA ILE A 214 -1.54 -27.05 -15.17
C ILE A 214 -0.23 -26.77 -14.43
N HIS A 215 0.17 -25.50 -14.38
CA HIS A 215 1.38 -25.03 -13.72
C HIS A 215 1.01 -24.30 -12.44
N MET A 216 1.61 -24.69 -11.32
CA MET A 216 1.38 -24.09 -10.01
C MET A 216 2.70 -23.63 -9.40
N CYS A 217 2.70 -22.42 -8.85
CA CYS A 217 3.69 -22.02 -7.86
C CYS A 217 3.01 -21.57 -6.56
N CYS A 218 3.73 -21.71 -5.45
CA CYS A 218 3.26 -21.33 -4.12
C CYS A 218 4.45 -20.97 -3.21
N GLN A 219 4.18 -20.25 -2.13
CA GLN A 219 5.11 -20.12 -1.01
C GLN A 219 5.04 -21.37 -0.15
N SER A 220 6.16 -21.97 0.19
CA SER A 220 6.31 -22.91 1.32
C SER A 220 7.08 -22.21 2.45
N ARG A 221 7.00 -22.72 3.68
CA ARG A 221 7.69 -22.13 4.85
C ARG A 221 8.47 -23.13 5.73
N PRO A 222 9.41 -23.92 5.19
CA PRO A 222 10.26 -24.79 6.00
C PRO A 222 11.23 -23.98 6.86
N ASN A 223 11.54 -24.48 8.06
CA ASN A 223 12.67 -24.02 8.89
C ASN A 223 12.75 -22.49 9.12
N LYS A 224 11.59 -21.82 9.20
CA LYS A 224 11.42 -20.35 9.36
C LYS A 224 11.81 -19.48 8.15
N GLN A 225 12.32 -20.06 7.06
CA GLN A 225 12.52 -19.34 5.79
C GLN A 225 11.29 -19.51 4.89
N TYR A 226 11.18 -18.67 3.85
CA TYR A 226 10.18 -18.82 2.80
C TYR A 226 10.83 -19.42 1.55
N GLU A 227 10.16 -20.37 0.92
CA GLU A 227 10.61 -21.00 -0.33
C GLU A 227 9.56 -20.80 -1.42
N LEU A 228 9.99 -20.39 -2.60
CA LEU A 228 9.16 -20.34 -3.80
C LEU A 228 9.22 -21.72 -4.47
N VAL A 229 8.13 -22.47 -4.37
CA VAL A 229 8.03 -23.86 -4.85
C VAL A 229 7.18 -23.92 -6.11
N TYR A 230 7.59 -24.75 -7.06
CA TYR A 230 6.90 -25.01 -8.32
C TYR A 230 6.53 -26.49 -8.49
N LYS A 231 5.34 -26.75 -9.08
CA LYS A 231 4.86 -28.06 -9.50
C LYS A 231 4.05 -27.93 -10.81
N GLN A 232 4.00 -29.00 -11.61
CA GLN A 232 3.09 -29.10 -12.75
C GLN A 232 2.30 -30.41 -12.76
N LYS A 233 1.10 -30.37 -13.32
CA LYS A 233 0.21 -31.52 -13.54
C LYS A 233 -0.03 -31.66 -15.04
N ALA A 234 0.30 -32.82 -15.59
CA ALA A 234 0.06 -33.13 -17.00
C ALA A 234 -1.45 -33.19 -17.35
N PRO A 235 -1.82 -33.00 -18.63
CA PRO A 235 -3.15 -33.33 -19.14
C PRO A 235 -3.55 -34.75 -18.74
N ASP A 236 -4.82 -34.92 -18.39
CA ASP A 236 -5.52 -36.20 -18.14
C ASP A 236 -4.96 -37.12 -17.04
N LYS A 237 -3.81 -36.78 -16.45
CA LYS A 237 -3.18 -37.49 -15.34
C LYS A 237 -3.46 -36.75 -14.03
N ASN A 238 -3.95 -37.46 -13.02
CA ASN A 238 -4.09 -36.96 -11.65
C ASN A 238 -2.76 -37.04 -10.88
N ILE A 239 -1.64 -36.82 -11.57
CA ILE A 239 -0.27 -36.95 -11.06
C ILE A 239 0.43 -35.61 -11.24
N TRP A 240 0.96 -35.08 -10.13
CA TRP A 240 1.81 -33.90 -10.11
C TRP A 240 3.29 -34.29 -10.25
N SER A 241 4.09 -33.36 -10.76
CA SER A 241 5.55 -33.45 -10.71
C SER A 241 6.05 -33.48 -9.26
N ARG A 242 7.33 -33.84 -9.11
CA ARG A 242 8.10 -33.50 -7.91
C ARG A 242 8.12 -31.96 -7.74
N GLU A 243 8.35 -31.54 -6.51
CA GLU A 243 8.50 -30.13 -6.14
C GLU A 243 9.88 -29.60 -6.53
N SER A 244 9.91 -28.42 -7.12
CA SER A 244 11.13 -27.69 -7.48
C SER A 244 11.19 -26.39 -6.68
N VAL A 245 12.18 -26.25 -5.79
CA VAL A 245 12.46 -25.00 -5.07
C VAL A 245 13.22 -24.06 -6.02
N LEU A 246 12.65 -22.88 -6.30
CA LEU A 246 13.20 -21.90 -7.24
C LEU A 246 13.98 -20.78 -6.56
N CYS A 247 13.58 -20.42 -5.34
CA CYS A 247 14.20 -19.36 -4.54
C CYS A 247 13.92 -19.60 -3.05
N THR A 248 14.86 -19.25 -2.18
CA THR A 248 14.71 -19.24 -0.72
C THR A 248 14.99 -17.83 -0.20
N SER A 249 14.17 -17.34 0.73
CA SER A 249 14.11 -15.93 1.11
C SER A 249 13.77 -15.77 2.61
N PRO A 250 14.31 -14.73 3.31
CA PRO A 250 13.84 -14.33 4.63
C PRO A 250 12.53 -13.52 4.57
N HIS A 251 12.13 -13.04 3.39
CA HIS A 251 10.90 -12.30 3.14
C HIS A 251 9.88 -13.15 2.37
N SER A 252 8.60 -12.93 2.62
CA SER A 252 7.48 -13.60 1.96
C SER A 252 7.35 -13.21 0.49
N PHE A 253 6.68 -14.08 -0.27
CA PHE A 253 6.43 -13.94 -1.70
C PHE A 253 4.99 -13.45 -1.98
N ASP A 254 4.41 -12.60 -1.14
CA ASP A 254 2.96 -12.28 -1.16
C ASP A 254 2.47 -11.69 -2.52
N ASN A 255 3.38 -11.06 -3.27
CA ASN A 255 3.16 -10.53 -4.63
C ASN A 255 3.64 -11.47 -5.76
N LEU A 256 3.65 -12.79 -5.54
CA LEU A 256 4.03 -13.76 -6.57
C LEU A 256 2.94 -13.96 -7.64
N SER A 257 3.36 -14.31 -8.86
CA SER A 257 2.48 -14.85 -9.89
C SER A 257 3.26 -15.74 -10.88
N ILE A 258 2.50 -16.48 -11.68
CA ILE A 258 3.00 -17.27 -12.80
C ILE A 258 2.27 -16.86 -14.07
N LEU A 259 3.02 -16.78 -15.18
CA LEU A 259 2.51 -16.49 -16.51
C LEU A 259 3.28 -17.26 -17.58
N GLN A 260 2.63 -17.51 -18.70
CA GLN A 260 3.25 -17.96 -19.94
C GLN A 260 3.33 -16.76 -20.89
N VAL A 261 4.49 -16.54 -21.52
CA VAL A 261 4.67 -15.59 -22.64
C VAL A 261 5.40 -16.32 -23.77
N TYR A 262 4.75 -16.38 -24.93
CA TYR A 262 5.06 -17.32 -26.02
C TYR A 262 5.15 -18.76 -25.47
N GLU A 263 6.30 -19.42 -25.62
CA GLU A 263 6.54 -20.78 -25.13
C GLU A 263 7.30 -20.81 -23.78
N LYS A 264 7.46 -19.65 -23.12
CA LYS A 264 8.28 -19.50 -21.91
C LYS A 264 7.41 -19.31 -20.68
N LEU A 265 7.66 -20.11 -19.64
CA LEU A 265 7.05 -19.92 -18.32
C LEU A 265 7.89 -18.92 -17.52
N ILE A 266 7.22 -17.99 -16.87
CA ILE A 266 7.84 -16.97 -16.02
C ILE A 266 7.10 -16.98 -14.68
N ILE A 267 7.85 -17.23 -13.61
CA ILE A 267 7.37 -17.02 -12.24
C ILE A 267 8.07 -15.77 -11.72
N TYR A 268 7.28 -14.76 -11.34
CA TYR A 268 7.81 -13.49 -10.84
C TYR A 268 7.26 -13.18 -9.44
N TRP A 269 7.96 -12.31 -8.72
CA TRP A 269 7.48 -11.67 -7.50
C TRP A 269 7.94 -10.21 -7.46
N VAL A 270 7.17 -9.36 -6.79
CA VAL A 270 7.50 -7.94 -6.62
C VAL A 270 7.82 -7.63 -5.17
N HIS A 271 8.98 -7.03 -4.92
CA HIS A 271 9.43 -6.59 -3.61
C HIS A 271 10.01 -5.18 -3.73
N ASN A 272 9.49 -4.21 -2.95
CA ASN A 272 9.88 -2.80 -2.98
C ASN A 272 9.90 -2.18 -4.40
N ASP A 273 8.84 -2.41 -5.18
CA ASP A 273 8.69 -2.04 -6.61
C ASP A 273 9.76 -2.62 -7.57
N ILE A 274 10.63 -3.52 -7.10
CA ILE A 274 11.55 -4.30 -7.93
C ILE A 274 10.90 -5.63 -8.30
N ILE A 275 10.92 -5.94 -9.60
CA ILE A 275 10.49 -7.23 -10.15
C ILE A 275 11.66 -8.22 -10.12
N TYR A 276 11.43 -9.38 -9.54
CA TYR A 276 12.32 -10.54 -9.58
C TYR A 276 11.62 -11.69 -10.29
N TYR A 277 12.37 -12.57 -10.96
CA TYR A 277 11.79 -13.67 -11.74
C TYR A 277 12.71 -14.89 -11.86
N CYS A 278 12.09 -16.04 -12.13
CA CYS A 278 12.73 -17.23 -12.68
C CYS A 278 12.05 -17.55 -14.03
N LEU A 279 12.85 -17.99 -15.01
CA LEU A 279 12.43 -18.30 -16.38
C LEU A 279 12.58 -19.81 -16.65
N SER A 280 11.63 -20.40 -17.38
CA SER A 280 11.78 -21.74 -17.96
C SER A 280 11.44 -21.71 -19.45
N GLU A 281 12.32 -22.31 -20.26
CA GLU A 281 12.20 -22.39 -21.72
C GLU A 281 11.89 -23.82 -22.19
N ASN A 282 11.62 -24.74 -21.26
CA ASN A 282 11.33 -26.16 -21.51
C ASN A 282 10.14 -26.64 -20.68
N ASN A 283 9.07 -25.84 -20.71
CA ASN A 283 7.79 -26.03 -20.04
C ASN A 283 7.88 -26.48 -18.56
N GLY A 284 8.75 -25.80 -17.79
CA GLY A 284 8.91 -25.97 -16.35
C GLY A 284 9.93 -27.02 -15.91
N SER A 285 10.58 -27.71 -16.84
CA SER A 285 11.51 -28.82 -16.54
C SER A 285 12.83 -28.36 -15.93
N ILE A 286 13.34 -27.19 -16.36
CA ILE A 286 14.53 -26.52 -15.84
C ILE A 286 14.20 -25.03 -15.68
N TRP A 287 14.73 -24.41 -14.63
CA TRP A 287 14.52 -23.00 -14.31
C TRP A 287 15.85 -22.24 -14.25
N SER A 288 15.82 -20.96 -14.65
CA SER A 288 16.91 -20.03 -14.39
C SER A 288 17.07 -19.81 -12.88
N LYS A 289 18.27 -19.34 -12.47
CA LYS A 289 18.41 -18.71 -11.15
C LYS A 289 17.53 -17.44 -11.07
N PRO A 290 17.13 -17.01 -9.85
CA PRO A 290 16.49 -15.72 -9.62
C PRO A 290 17.24 -14.55 -10.28
N GLY A 291 16.57 -13.86 -11.19
CA GLY A 291 17.05 -12.63 -11.84
C GLY A 291 16.24 -11.41 -11.40
N ARG A 292 16.86 -10.22 -11.44
CA ARG A 292 16.15 -8.94 -11.39
C ARG A 292 15.71 -8.57 -12.80
N TYR A 293 14.46 -8.15 -12.98
CA TYR A 293 13.97 -7.66 -14.26
C TYR A 293 14.09 -6.13 -14.33
N ASN A 294 14.80 -5.64 -15.35
CA ASN A 294 15.03 -4.20 -15.57
C ASN A 294 13.86 -3.60 -16.34
N PHE A 295 12.84 -3.16 -15.61
CA PHE A 295 11.67 -2.45 -16.16
C PHE A 295 11.85 -0.92 -16.05
N PRO A 296 11.32 -0.10 -16.99
CA PRO A 296 11.60 1.34 -17.01
C PRO A 296 11.25 2.06 -15.71
N THR A 297 12.26 2.71 -15.13
CA THR A 297 12.19 3.44 -13.86
C THR A 297 11.66 4.85 -14.08
N GLY A 298 10.64 5.26 -13.31
CA GLY A 298 10.12 6.64 -13.34
C GLY A 298 8.60 6.78 -13.17
N ARG A 299 7.85 5.67 -13.21
CA ARG A 299 6.41 5.64 -12.85
C ARG A 299 6.14 4.50 -11.87
N HIS A 300 5.05 4.60 -11.11
CA HIS A 300 4.64 3.54 -10.19
C HIS A 300 4.33 2.25 -10.95
N LEU A 301 4.90 1.14 -10.45
CA LEU A 301 4.59 -0.20 -10.92
C LEU A 301 3.20 -0.62 -10.43
N MET A 302 2.39 -1.18 -11.32
CA MET A 302 1.02 -1.61 -11.04
C MET A 302 0.83 -3.09 -11.34
N CYS A 303 -0.15 -3.70 -10.66
CA CYS A 303 -0.66 -5.02 -11.01
C CYS A 303 -1.67 -4.85 -12.16
N ILE A 304 -1.46 -5.56 -13.26
CA ILE A 304 -2.33 -5.54 -14.44
C ILE A 304 -2.84 -6.97 -14.68
N ALA A 305 -4.14 -7.17 -14.77
CA ALA A 305 -4.72 -8.34 -15.42
C ALA A 305 -4.83 -8.03 -16.92
N TYR A 306 -4.28 -8.88 -17.78
CA TYR A 306 -4.24 -8.66 -19.23
C TYR A 306 -4.87 -9.82 -20.00
N LYS A 307 -5.68 -9.49 -21.00
CA LYS A 307 -6.26 -10.47 -21.95
C LYS A 307 -6.43 -9.83 -23.32
N SER A 308 -6.23 -10.60 -24.38
CA SER A 308 -6.37 -10.16 -25.76
C SER A 308 -7.20 -11.16 -26.57
N ASN A 309 -8.15 -10.64 -27.34
CA ASN A 309 -8.91 -11.37 -28.35
C ASN A 309 -8.35 -11.13 -29.77
N VAL A 310 -7.27 -10.36 -29.91
CA VAL A 310 -6.59 -10.23 -31.21
C VAL A 310 -5.98 -11.56 -31.61
N PHE A 311 -6.23 -11.98 -32.85
CA PHE A 311 -5.76 -13.25 -33.38
C PHE A 311 -4.24 -13.39 -33.24
N GLY A 312 -3.80 -14.47 -32.60
CA GLY A 312 -2.39 -14.75 -32.30
C GLY A 312 -1.86 -14.13 -31.00
N ASP A 313 -2.47 -13.07 -30.47
CA ASP A 313 -2.11 -12.56 -29.13
C ASP A 313 -2.55 -13.56 -28.04
N SER A 314 -3.73 -14.18 -28.18
CA SER A 314 -4.32 -15.12 -27.21
C SER A 314 -3.39 -16.27 -26.83
N ASP A 315 -2.64 -16.76 -27.81
CA ASP A 315 -1.76 -17.92 -27.68
C ASP A 315 -0.34 -17.48 -27.25
N SER A 316 -0.08 -16.17 -27.30
CA SER A 316 1.21 -15.55 -26.97
C SER A 316 1.34 -15.11 -25.51
N ILE A 317 0.24 -15.02 -24.75
CA ILE A 317 0.29 -14.63 -23.34
C ILE A 317 -0.88 -15.19 -22.52
N ILE A 318 -0.54 -15.98 -21.50
CA ILE A 318 -1.46 -16.40 -20.43
C ILE A 318 -0.94 -15.80 -19.13
N ALA A 319 -1.45 -14.63 -18.76
CA ALA A 319 -0.99 -13.86 -17.61
C ALA A 319 -2.17 -13.33 -16.76
N PRO A 320 -2.64 -14.09 -15.74
CA PRO A 320 -3.71 -13.64 -14.85
C PRO A 320 -3.37 -12.32 -14.15
N TYR A 321 -2.09 -12.12 -13.82
CA TYR A 321 -1.53 -10.88 -13.29
C TYR A 321 -0.12 -10.69 -13.82
N ILE A 322 0.20 -9.49 -14.30
CA ILE A 322 1.52 -9.10 -14.80
C ILE A 322 1.89 -7.70 -14.27
N PRO A 323 3.17 -7.41 -13.96
CA PRO A 323 3.59 -6.06 -13.60
C PRO A 323 3.58 -5.15 -14.83
N GLY A 324 3.21 -3.89 -14.67
CA GLY A 324 3.31 -2.91 -15.76
C GLY A 324 3.12 -1.47 -15.34
N ASN A 325 3.12 -0.57 -16.32
CA ASN A 325 2.89 0.87 -16.13
C ASN A 325 2.18 1.50 -17.33
N PHE A 326 1.69 2.73 -17.17
CA PHE A 326 1.08 3.52 -18.24
C PHE A 326 2.08 4.47 -18.93
N ILE A 327 3.25 3.96 -19.35
CA ILE A 327 4.16 4.68 -20.26
C ILE A 327 3.72 4.39 -21.71
N SER A 328 3.67 5.41 -22.56
CA SER A 328 3.30 5.32 -23.98
C SER A 328 2.03 4.49 -24.23
N GLY A 329 0.96 4.82 -23.50
CA GLY A 329 -0.25 4.00 -23.41
C GLY A 329 -0.13 3.03 -22.25
N PHE A 330 0.38 1.83 -22.51
CA PHE A 330 0.78 0.89 -21.46
C PHE A 330 1.97 0.04 -21.89
N LYS A 331 2.75 -0.38 -20.89
CA LYS A 331 3.84 -1.34 -21.03
C LYS A 331 3.68 -2.44 -19.98
N LEU A 332 3.79 -3.68 -20.41
CA LEU A 332 3.80 -4.85 -19.54
C LEU A 332 5.25 -5.33 -19.35
N ALA A 333 5.57 -5.89 -18.20
CA ALA A 333 6.81 -6.63 -18.01
C ALA A 333 6.76 -7.94 -18.81
N PHE A 334 7.92 -8.42 -19.28
CA PHE A 334 8.11 -9.66 -20.05
C PHE A 334 7.45 -9.73 -21.44
N TYR A 335 6.30 -9.09 -21.65
CA TYR A 335 5.55 -9.08 -22.91
C TYR A 335 5.84 -7.82 -23.73
N GLN A 336 6.19 -8.00 -25.00
CA GLN A 336 6.41 -6.92 -25.97
C GLN A 336 5.51 -7.16 -27.19
N ASN A 337 4.72 -6.16 -27.57
CA ASN A 337 3.87 -6.24 -28.77
C ASN A 337 4.76 -6.28 -30.02
N ASN A 338 5.03 -7.47 -30.57
CA ASN A 338 5.84 -7.69 -31.77
C ASN A 338 5.12 -7.29 -33.08
N SER A 339 4.51 -6.10 -33.12
CA SER A 339 4.01 -5.50 -34.36
C SER A 339 5.19 -5.20 -35.31
N PRO A 340 5.04 -5.34 -36.65
CA PRO A 340 6.05 -4.89 -37.60
C PRO A 340 6.33 -3.39 -37.48
N ALA A 341 5.31 -2.57 -37.19
CA ALA A 341 5.49 -1.14 -36.88
C ALA A 341 6.32 -0.97 -35.60
N ALA A 342 6.07 -1.81 -34.58
CA ALA A 342 6.78 -1.79 -33.31
C ALA A 342 8.26 -2.21 -33.38
N LYS A 343 8.83 -2.56 -34.54
CA LYS A 343 10.30 -2.61 -34.70
C LYS A 343 10.88 -1.21 -34.95
N ASN A 344 10.29 -0.45 -35.86
CA ASN A 344 10.68 0.93 -36.11
C ASN A 344 10.27 1.82 -34.94
N GLU A 345 9.06 1.65 -34.41
CA GLU A 345 8.61 2.37 -33.21
C GLU A 345 9.33 1.87 -31.94
N ALA A 346 9.90 0.66 -31.86
CA ALA A 346 10.78 0.33 -30.73
C ALA A 346 12.12 1.05 -30.85
N GLU A 347 12.67 1.23 -32.05
CA GLU A 347 13.90 1.99 -32.23
C GLU A 347 13.69 3.49 -31.98
N ASP A 348 12.59 4.06 -32.49
CA ASP A 348 12.25 5.47 -32.30
C ASP A 348 11.65 5.76 -30.92
N SER A 349 10.95 4.81 -30.29
CA SER A 349 10.58 4.89 -28.87
C SER A 349 11.76 4.62 -27.95
N LEU A 350 12.80 3.88 -28.36
CA LEU A 350 14.06 3.85 -27.61
C LEU A 350 14.76 5.22 -27.72
N LYS A 351 14.80 5.84 -28.91
CA LYS A 351 15.33 7.21 -29.07
C LYS A 351 14.50 8.24 -28.29
N SER A 352 13.18 8.13 -28.28
CA SER A 352 12.31 9.06 -27.53
C SER A 352 12.37 8.81 -26.03
N LEU A 353 12.35 7.55 -25.57
CA LEU A 353 12.48 7.21 -24.14
C LEU A 353 13.86 7.59 -23.61
N VAL A 354 14.94 7.34 -24.36
CA VAL A 354 16.29 7.83 -24.00
C VAL A 354 16.35 9.36 -24.05
N GLY A 355 15.68 10.01 -25.00
CA GLY A 355 15.57 11.47 -25.06
C GLY A 355 14.84 12.07 -23.86
N ASP A 356 13.70 11.49 -23.47
CA ASP A 356 12.89 11.88 -22.32
C ASP A 356 13.57 11.52 -21.00
N GLU A 357 14.21 10.35 -20.87
CA GLU A 357 15.01 9.97 -19.71
C GLU A 357 16.22 10.90 -19.55
N LEU A 358 16.93 11.25 -20.64
CA LEU A 358 18.01 12.25 -20.61
C LEU A 358 17.50 13.66 -20.26
N LYS A 359 16.31 14.03 -20.74
CA LYS A 359 15.67 15.32 -20.41
C LYS A 359 15.27 15.37 -18.94
N VAL A 360 14.59 14.35 -18.43
CA VAL A 360 14.21 14.23 -17.01
C VAL A 360 15.46 14.12 -16.13
N LEU A 361 16.51 13.42 -16.56
CA LEU A 361 17.80 13.37 -15.85
C LEU A 361 18.46 14.75 -15.79
N LYS A 362 18.40 15.54 -16.88
CA LYS A 362 18.91 16.91 -16.95
C LYS A 362 18.10 17.88 -16.09
N GLU A 363 16.78 17.78 -16.09
CA GLU A 363 15.87 18.56 -15.24
C GLU A 363 16.09 18.22 -13.75
N ASN A 364 16.21 16.93 -13.42
CA ASN A 364 16.58 16.46 -12.08
C ASN A 364 18.00 16.90 -11.68
N PHE A 365 18.96 16.95 -12.60
CA PHE A 365 20.33 17.40 -12.33
C PHE A 365 20.39 18.89 -12.03
N GLU A 366 19.71 19.75 -12.82
CA GLU A 366 19.61 21.18 -12.51
C GLU A 366 18.78 21.43 -11.23
N GLY A 367 17.76 20.62 -10.97
CA GLY A 367 17.03 20.62 -9.70
C GLY A 367 17.93 20.29 -8.50
N LEU A 368 18.67 19.18 -8.56
CA LEU A 368 19.64 18.76 -7.54
C LEU A 368 20.73 19.82 -7.34
N LYS A 369 21.26 20.39 -8.42
CA LYS A 369 22.25 21.48 -8.42
C LYS A 369 21.71 22.77 -7.78
N LYS A 370 20.41 23.06 -7.91
CA LYS A 370 19.72 24.12 -7.17
C LYS A 370 19.61 23.77 -5.68
N THR A 371 19.19 22.56 -5.33
CA THR A 371 19.13 22.08 -3.94
C THR A 371 20.50 22.10 -3.25
N VAL A 372 21.58 21.69 -3.94
CA VAL A 372 22.96 21.75 -3.42
C VAL A 372 23.40 23.19 -3.14
N ARG A 373 23.02 24.16 -4.00
CA ARG A 373 23.28 25.59 -3.74
C ARG A 373 22.53 26.09 -2.50
N SER A 374 21.22 25.85 -2.43
CA SER A 374 20.41 26.25 -1.26
C SER A 374 20.88 25.57 0.03
N ASN A 375 21.26 24.29 -0.01
CA ASN A 375 21.83 23.60 1.15
C ASN A 375 23.18 24.20 1.57
N SER A 376 24.02 24.65 0.63
CA SER A 376 25.27 25.38 0.94
C SER A 376 24.96 26.71 1.65
N GLU A 377 23.97 27.46 1.17
CA GLU A 377 23.49 28.70 1.80
C GLU A 377 22.92 28.46 3.22
N TYR A 378 22.19 27.36 3.43
CA TYR A 378 21.71 26.96 4.76
C TYR A 378 22.87 26.54 5.69
N SER A 379 23.86 25.79 5.20
CA SER A 379 25.05 25.43 5.98
C SER A 379 25.84 26.66 6.43
N LEU A 380 26.03 27.65 5.54
CA LEU A 380 26.68 28.92 5.89
C LEU A 380 25.90 29.69 6.96
N LYS A 381 24.56 29.72 6.89
CA LYS A 381 23.71 30.30 7.92
C LYS A 381 23.85 29.57 9.27
N ILE A 382 23.85 28.24 9.26
CA ILE A 382 24.03 27.41 10.48
C ILE A 382 25.39 27.69 11.12
N ILE A 383 26.48 27.75 10.33
CA ILE A 383 27.82 28.09 10.83
C ILE A 383 27.81 29.47 11.50
N SER A 384 27.27 30.49 10.82
CA SER A 384 27.20 31.85 11.40
C SER A 384 26.33 31.93 12.67
N SER A 385 25.29 31.10 12.77
CA SER A 385 24.47 30.98 13.98
C SER A 385 25.22 30.25 15.10
N GLN A 386 26.01 29.23 14.78
CA GLN A 386 26.82 28.49 15.76
C GLN A 386 27.88 29.41 16.37
N GLU A 387 28.62 30.17 15.55
CA GLU A 387 29.57 31.17 16.04
C GLU A 387 28.92 32.20 16.98
N SER A 388 27.66 32.58 16.71
CA SER A 388 26.91 33.52 17.56
C SER A 388 26.56 32.89 18.91
N ILE A 389 26.17 31.61 18.91
CA ILE A 389 25.85 30.86 20.14
C ILE A 389 27.11 30.61 20.97
N GLU A 390 28.24 30.28 20.34
CA GLU A 390 29.53 30.10 21.03
C GLU A 390 29.98 31.39 21.74
N LYS A 391 29.78 32.56 21.12
CA LYS A 391 30.05 33.88 21.73
C LYS A 391 29.17 34.14 22.97
N GLU A 392 27.88 33.80 22.94
CA GLU A 392 27.01 33.88 24.12
C GLU A 392 27.36 32.84 25.20
N ILE A 393 27.78 31.62 24.83
CA ILE A 393 28.25 30.60 25.80
C ILE A 393 29.49 31.09 26.56
N ILE A 394 30.47 31.69 25.87
CA ILE A 394 31.66 32.29 26.50
C ILE A 394 31.25 33.40 27.47
N LYS A 395 30.36 34.30 27.05
CA LYS A 395 29.82 35.40 27.86
C LYS A 395 29.03 34.92 29.09
N LEU A 396 28.27 33.83 28.97
CA LEU A 396 27.56 33.20 30.09
C LEU A 396 28.53 32.51 31.06
N SER A 397 29.55 31.82 30.56
CA SER A 397 30.62 31.23 31.38
C SER A 397 31.37 32.30 32.20
N LEU A 398 31.72 33.43 31.58
CA LEU A 398 32.33 34.57 32.29
C LEU A 398 31.41 35.14 33.39
N ARG A 399 30.10 35.24 33.14
CA ARG A 399 29.12 35.67 34.16
C ARG A 399 28.99 34.67 35.30
N LEU A 400 29.00 33.37 35.01
CA LEU A 400 28.93 32.31 36.02
C LEU A 400 30.16 32.35 36.93
N ASN A 401 31.36 32.49 36.36
CA ASN A 401 32.61 32.64 37.12
C ASN A 401 32.62 33.89 38.04
N LEU A 402 31.92 34.98 37.66
CA LEU A 402 31.76 36.15 38.53
C LEU A 402 30.82 35.85 39.71
N ILE A 403 29.67 35.22 39.45
CA ILE A 403 28.70 34.83 40.48
C ILE A 403 29.27 33.79 41.45
N GLU A 404 30.09 32.86 40.98
CA GLU A 404 30.82 31.91 41.85
C GLU A 404 31.84 32.63 42.76
N ASN A 405 32.52 33.66 42.27
CA ASN A 405 33.40 34.49 43.11
C ASN A 405 32.61 35.29 44.15
N GLU A 406 31.47 35.88 43.78
CA GLU A 406 30.58 36.58 44.72
C GLU A 406 30.02 35.62 45.79
N LEU A 407 29.57 34.42 45.40
CA LEU A 407 29.14 33.37 46.34
C LEU A 407 30.25 32.93 47.30
N ASN A 408 31.49 32.82 46.82
CA ASN A 408 32.64 32.48 47.66
C ASN A 408 32.99 33.63 48.64
N GLN A 409 32.83 34.89 48.25
CA GLN A 409 32.95 36.03 49.16
C GLN A 409 31.82 36.05 50.21
N LEU A 410 30.58 35.78 49.81
CA LEU A 410 29.44 35.68 50.74
C LEU A 410 29.63 34.56 51.76
N ARG A 411 30.09 33.37 51.34
CA ARG A 411 30.45 32.28 52.26
C ARG A 411 31.59 32.63 53.23
N GLN A 412 32.56 33.44 52.81
CA GLN A 412 33.60 33.95 53.72
C GLN A 412 33.03 34.96 54.75
N LEU A 413 32.00 35.73 54.39
CA LEU A 413 31.30 36.61 55.33
C LEU A 413 30.37 35.83 56.27
N GLU A 414 29.69 34.81 55.77
CA GLU A 414 28.84 33.87 56.53
C GLU A 414 29.67 33.15 57.62
N ASN A 415 30.79 32.52 57.25
CA ASN A 415 31.71 31.89 58.20
C ASN A 415 32.24 32.85 59.28
N ARG A 416 32.43 34.15 58.94
CA ARG A 416 32.84 35.18 59.91
C ARG A 416 31.70 35.65 60.80
N LEU A 417 30.46 35.64 60.31
CA LEU A 417 29.27 35.92 61.11
C LEU A 417 29.00 34.79 62.10
N ASP A 418 29.19 33.54 61.71
CA ASP A 418 29.06 32.40 62.62
C ASP A 418 30.20 32.36 63.66
N SER A 419 31.44 32.75 63.33
CA SER A 419 32.49 32.89 64.35
C SER A 419 32.16 34.00 65.35
N PHE A 420 31.70 35.17 64.89
CA PHE A 420 31.22 36.23 65.80
C PHE A 420 30.01 35.79 66.63
N ARG A 421 29.13 34.96 66.07
CA ARG A 421 27.96 34.43 66.79
C ARG A 421 28.35 33.50 67.92
N LEU A 422 29.34 32.63 67.70
CA LEU A 422 29.90 31.76 68.75
C LEU A 422 30.51 32.59 69.88
N GLU A 423 31.33 33.60 69.56
CA GLU A 423 31.86 34.56 70.56
C GLU A 423 30.73 35.25 71.35
N LEU A 424 29.61 35.59 70.70
CA LEU A 424 28.46 36.26 71.32
C LEU A 424 27.57 35.32 72.15
N ASP A 425 27.58 34.01 71.88
CA ASP A 425 26.89 33.01 72.70
C ASP A 425 27.77 32.56 73.88
N ASP A 426 29.10 32.45 73.72
CA ASP A 426 30.06 32.29 74.82
C ASP A 426 29.94 33.46 75.82
N LEU A 427 29.93 34.71 75.33
CA LEU A 427 29.71 35.92 76.14
C LEU A 427 28.37 35.95 76.89
N LYS A 428 27.34 35.20 76.45
CA LYS A 428 26.09 35.04 77.22
C LYS A 428 26.22 34.01 78.33
N THR A 429 27.04 32.98 78.14
CA THR A 429 27.31 31.98 79.19
C THR A 429 28.21 32.51 80.31
N GLU A 430 29.05 33.52 80.05
CA GLU A 430 29.88 34.18 81.07
C GLU A 430 29.15 35.27 81.91
N VAL A 431 27.84 35.48 81.74
CA VAL A 431 27.05 36.45 82.54
C VAL A 431 26.06 35.76 83.49
N PRO A 432 26.52 35.20 84.63
CA PRO A 432 25.64 34.68 85.66
C PRO A 432 25.09 35.78 86.59
N LEU A 433 23.76 35.86 86.65
CA LEU A 433 22.97 36.23 87.85
C LEU A 433 23.41 37.46 88.69
N LYS A 434 22.76 38.62 88.46
CA LYS A 434 22.16 39.45 89.53
C LYS A 434 21.30 40.62 89.00
N ILE A 435 20.29 41.00 89.80
CA ILE A 435 19.48 42.24 89.72
C ILE A 435 18.67 42.33 88.40
N ALA A 436 17.34 42.14 88.34
CA ALA A 436 16.27 42.14 89.35
C ALA A 436 16.01 43.51 90.02
N GLY A 437 15.32 44.42 89.32
CA GLY A 437 14.62 45.55 89.95
C GLY A 437 14.39 46.82 89.10
N CYS A 438 13.11 47.10 88.82
CA CYS A 438 12.50 48.44 88.66
C CYS A 438 12.81 49.33 87.44
N TYR A 439 11.84 50.23 87.19
CA TYR A 439 11.78 51.36 86.23
C TYR A 439 11.83 50.98 84.73
N GLU A 440 10.84 51.26 83.89
CA GLU A 440 9.82 52.34 83.79
C GLU A 440 10.36 53.69 83.25
N PHE A 441 9.54 54.32 82.41
CA PHE A 441 9.85 55.39 81.43
C PHE A 441 10.84 54.95 80.32
N LYS A 442 10.57 55.17 79.02
CA LYS A 442 10.15 56.37 78.26
C LYS A 442 11.20 57.48 78.21
N ASP A 443 11.13 58.18 77.09
CA ASP A 443 11.86 59.37 76.67
C ASP A 443 13.29 59.18 76.16
N ARG A 444 13.57 59.94 75.09
CA ARG A 444 14.84 60.15 74.37
C ARG A 444 15.34 58.98 73.49
N ILE A 445 15.42 59.05 72.15
CA ILE A 445 15.10 60.08 71.13
C ILE A 445 15.88 61.40 71.31
N PRO A 446 16.87 61.72 70.45
CA PRO A 446 16.52 62.23 69.13
C PRO A 446 17.58 62.03 68.01
N HIS A 447 17.36 62.75 66.91
CA HIS A 447 18.32 63.26 65.90
C HIS A 447 18.64 62.41 64.65
N ILE A 448 18.60 63.13 63.51
CA ILE A 448 19.24 62.85 62.21
C ILE A 448 18.87 61.50 61.56
N LYS A 449 18.04 61.40 60.51
CA LYS A 449 17.26 62.38 59.71
C LYS A 449 18.05 63.48 58.97
N ALA A 450 19.11 63.13 58.25
CA ALA A 450 19.66 63.96 57.17
C ALA A 450 20.52 63.17 56.15
N LEU A 451 19.88 62.57 55.13
CA LEU A 451 20.37 62.40 53.74
C LEU A 451 19.40 61.47 52.96
N MET A 452 19.08 61.83 51.71
CA MET A 452 18.41 60.99 50.69
C MET A 452 17.13 60.25 51.18
N ASN A 453 15.97 60.91 51.31
CA ASN A 453 15.12 61.27 50.16
C ASN A 453 15.60 62.45 49.29
N SER A 454 16.04 62.11 48.08
CA SER A 454 16.15 62.95 46.86
C SER A 454 16.62 61.99 45.75
N SER A 455 16.01 61.84 44.58
CA SER A 455 15.02 62.64 43.83
C SER A 455 14.08 61.65 43.08
N LEU A 456 12.82 61.94 42.74
CA LEU A 456 12.39 62.71 41.55
C LEU A 456 13.26 62.47 40.29
N VAL A 457 12.77 62.29 39.06
CA VAL A 457 11.46 61.93 38.45
C VAL A 457 11.73 61.80 36.92
N ASN A 458 10.74 61.43 36.08
CA ASN A 458 10.82 61.48 34.60
C ASN A 458 11.83 60.49 33.91
N THR A 459 11.73 60.11 32.63
CA THR A 459 10.74 60.43 31.56
C THR A 459 10.55 59.26 30.56
N THR A 460 9.69 59.51 29.55
CA THR A 460 9.55 58.92 28.20
C THR A 460 10.87 58.47 27.52
N GLU A 461 10.89 57.64 26.48
CA GLU A 461 10.06 57.56 25.25
C GLU A 461 9.95 56.08 24.74
N SER A 462 8.90 55.65 24.02
CA SER A 462 8.75 55.66 22.53
C SER A 462 9.88 54.89 21.80
N GLN A 463 9.73 54.04 20.78
CA GLN A 463 8.72 53.56 19.82
C GLN A 463 9.48 52.50 18.93
N ALA A 464 8.94 51.67 18.03
CA ALA A 464 7.58 51.25 17.68
C ALA A 464 7.64 49.90 16.91
N GLU A 465 6.53 49.14 16.95
CA GLU A 465 5.91 48.44 15.78
C GLU A 465 6.66 47.27 15.08
N PRO A 466 5.97 46.38 14.30
CA PRO A 466 4.71 46.56 13.54
C PRO A 466 3.38 46.25 14.25
N ALA A 467 2.38 47.08 13.94
CA ALA A 467 0.98 46.66 13.72
C ALA A 467 0.84 46.20 12.22
N GLU A 468 -0.28 45.76 11.62
CA GLU A 468 -1.70 46.04 11.93
C GLU A 468 -2.65 44.81 11.95
N GLU A 469 -3.53 44.65 10.95
CA GLU A 469 -4.93 44.19 11.11
C GLU A 469 -5.44 43.41 9.84
N ALA A 470 -6.67 42.89 9.71
CA ALA A 470 -7.91 43.24 10.42
C ALA A 470 -8.89 42.09 10.66
N SER A 471 -9.81 42.31 11.61
CA SER A 471 -11.21 41.79 11.69
C SER A 471 -11.40 40.25 11.75
N GLY A 472 -12.53 39.69 12.23
CA GLY A 472 -13.87 40.22 12.48
C GLY A 472 -14.83 39.86 11.33
N VAL A 473 -16.07 39.42 11.54
CA VAL A 473 -16.91 39.40 12.75
C VAL A 473 -17.89 38.19 12.71
N THR A 474 -18.42 37.86 13.89
CA THR A 474 -19.60 37.02 14.22
C THR A 474 -20.77 37.05 13.18
N LEU A 475 -21.72 36.09 13.11
CA LEU A 475 -22.56 35.54 14.18
C LEU A 475 -23.27 34.22 13.76
N ARG A 476 -24.14 33.68 14.64
CA ARG A 476 -24.97 32.48 14.43
C ARG A 476 -26.20 32.76 13.55
N GLY A 477 -26.64 31.73 12.83
CA GLY A 477 -28.03 31.57 12.37
C GLY A 477 -28.47 30.11 12.53
N LYS A 478 -29.71 29.89 12.95
CA LYS A 478 -30.36 28.57 13.09
C LYS A 478 -31.81 28.76 12.66
N GLU A 479 -32.33 27.95 11.75
CA GLU A 479 -33.78 27.76 11.65
C GLU A 479 -34.09 26.41 10.99
N HIS A 480 -35.31 25.92 11.22
CA HIS A 480 -35.91 24.76 10.57
C HIS A 480 -37.00 25.26 9.62
N GLU A 481 -37.27 24.52 8.54
CA GLU A 481 -38.67 24.27 8.18
C GLU A 481 -38.80 22.97 7.38
N GLU A 482 -39.93 22.30 7.55
CA GLU A 482 -40.44 21.25 6.67
C GLU A 482 -41.59 21.84 5.84
N ILE A 483 -41.88 21.30 4.66
CA ILE A 483 -43.21 20.79 4.27
C ILE A 483 -43.13 20.15 2.86
N SER A 484 -44.11 19.30 2.57
CA SER A 484 -44.21 18.41 1.40
C SER A 484 -44.72 19.07 0.12
N ASP A 485 -44.41 18.43 -1.01
CA ASP A 485 -45.41 17.72 -1.84
C ASP A 485 -44.80 16.40 -2.36
#